data_AF-A0A371YKI8-F1
#
_entry.id   AF-A0A371YKI8-F1
#
_cell.length_a   1.000
_cell.length_b   1.000
_cell.length_c   1.000
_cell.angle_alpha   90.00
_cell.angle_beta   90.00
_cell.angle_gamma   90.00
#
_symmetry.space_group_name_H-M   'P 1'
#
loop_
_entity.id
_entity.type
_entity.pdbx_description
1 polymer ?
#
loop_
_entity_poly.entity_id
_entity_poly.type
_entity_poly.pdbx_seq_one_letter_code
_entity_poly.pdbx_strand_id
1 'polypeptide(L)'
;MKNILLLSSLVSTLLLTACGGGSDSDDNNAVEPKPEPPKPAEYVPSQYKTLKDNFKYVQDPLTEVKNNNLYDLSYWVDENPLELSSYSYLYSKDDKTFKTQEYSTNKYSSQWREDPRSALVFNIAQNKWVETQGDMTVSQGPVGTEGIKTLYIQSDTGIKYYTLTEKTLEGLSLAQGINQGFGNGIPLPESVKNQYFTKGAKAYAWVQDITQPNYSINRTHMVFSSTNTPHPIYTCNTVSSYCSTTAPTFEKAIESKAWYQNTGRNGVIRLNDKQVADVAVFDKEQNKTLNYTIKYELIAAKQGAPKHILFTASDTAAKEALKTYFSANDSQIAWFEYGEKAQVVEGNYSLPIKGLQSTYYSYNKIAVNDILTKWSPRKNPVLE
;
A
#
# COMPACT_ATOMS: atom_id res chain seq x y z
N MET A 1 -15.62 -23.59 2.99
CA MET A 1 -14.77 -22.52 3.54
C MET A 1 -14.80 -21.35 2.56
N LYS A 2 -14.64 -20.10 3.02
CA LYS A 2 -14.54 -18.92 2.14
C LYS A 2 -13.05 -18.59 2.04
N ASN A 3 -12.49 -18.62 0.82
CA ASN A 3 -11.06 -18.41 0.64
C ASN A 3 -10.83 -16.93 0.27
N ILE A 4 -9.87 -16.29 0.94
CA ILE A 4 -9.88 -14.85 1.20
C ILE A 4 -8.43 -14.32 1.18
N LEU A 5 -8.17 -13.21 0.46
CA LEU A 5 -6.84 -12.66 0.19
C LEU A 5 -6.65 -11.21 0.67
N LEU A 6 -5.45 -10.91 1.17
CA LEU A 6 -5.01 -9.53 1.41
C LEU A 6 -4.34 -8.94 0.16
N LEU A 7 -4.57 -7.65 -0.06
CA LEU A 7 -3.91 -6.87 -1.11
C LEU A 7 -2.60 -6.26 -0.60
N SER A 8 -1.55 -6.37 -1.42
CA SER A 8 -0.46 -5.40 -1.47
C SER A 8 -0.50 -4.76 -2.85
N SER A 9 -0.74 -3.45 -2.93
CA SER A 9 -0.81 -2.73 -4.21
C SER A 9 -0.11 -1.37 -4.12
N LEU A 10 0.57 -1.00 -5.19
CA LEU A 10 1.38 0.21 -5.31
C LEU A 10 0.81 1.05 -6.47
N VAL A 11 -0.06 2.02 -6.15
CA VAL A 11 -0.82 2.81 -7.12
C VAL A 11 -0.69 4.31 -6.81
N SER A 12 -0.17 5.08 -7.78
CA SER A 12 0.42 6.42 -7.55
C SER A 12 0.35 7.36 -8.78
N THR A 13 0.00 8.66 -8.63
CA THR A 13 -1.30 9.04 -9.26
C THR A 13 -1.87 10.54 -9.25
N LEU A 14 -1.55 11.58 -10.06
CA LEU A 14 -2.55 12.68 -10.34
C LEU A 14 -2.32 13.59 -11.57
N LEU A 15 -3.37 14.34 -11.98
CA LEU A 15 -3.26 15.80 -12.23
C LEU A 15 -4.56 16.58 -11.90
N LEU A 16 -4.41 17.87 -11.59
CA LEU A 16 -5.46 18.88 -11.40
C LEU A 16 -6.05 19.40 -12.73
N THR A 17 -7.29 19.90 -12.66
CA THR A 17 -7.83 20.91 -13.59
C THR A 17 -8.10 22.22 -12.85
N ALA A 18 -7.97 23.35 -13.55
CA ALA A 18 -8.31 24.67 -13.04
C ALA A 18 -9.69 25.10 -13.58
N CYS A 19 -10.50 25.75 -12.73
CA CYS A 19 -11.77 26.38 -13.10
C CYS A 19 -11.91 27.74 -12.42
N GLY A 20 -12.45 28.72 -13.13
CA GLY A 20 -12.74 30.06 -12.61
C GLY A 20 -12.98 31.05 -13.75
N GLY A 21 -14.18 31.61 -13.83
CA GLY A 21 -14.57 32.54 -14.89
C GLY A 21 -15.78 33.39 -14.50
N GLY A 22 -15.95 34.48 -15.25
CA GLY A 22 -16.87 35.59 -14.97
C GLY A 22 -16.18 36.75 -14.24
N SER A 23 -16.53 38.02 -14.41
CA SER A 23 -17.37 38.73 -15.39
C SER A 23 -17.62 40.11 -14.77
N ASP A 24 -17.14 41.19 -15.40
CA ASP A 24 -17.90 42.42 -15.69
C ASP A 24 -17.04 43.69 -15.81
N SER A 25 -17.62 44.68 -16.51
CA SER A 25 -17.28 46.11 -16.59
C SER A 25 -15.98 46.54 -17.30
N ASP A 26 -16.13 47.60 -18.11
CA ASP A 26 -15.05 48.38 -18.73
C ASP A 26 -14.33 49.27 -17.69
N ASP A 27 -13.03 49.48 -17.85
CA ASP A 27 -12.49 50.85 -17.96
C ASP A 27 -11.08 50.87 -18.58
N ASN A 28 -10.68 52.02 -19.16
CA ASN A 28 -9.35 52.19 -19.73
C ASN A 28 -8.29 52.48 -18.65
N ASN A 29 -7.41 51.51 -18.38
CA ASN A 29 -6.12 51.77 -17.75
C ASN A 29 -5.01 50.86 -18.31
N ALA A 30 -3.77 51.34 -18.27
CA ALA A 30 -2.63 50.60 -18.80
C ALA A 30 -2.42 49.30 -18.01
N VAL A 31 -2.37 48.17 -18.73
CA VAL A 31 -2.12 46.86 -18.14
C VAL A 31 -0.65 46.78 -17.75
N GLU A 32 -0.35 47.04 -16.47
CA GLU A 32 0.90 46.57 -15.87
C GLU A 32 1.03 45.06 -16.11
N PRO A 33 2.23 44.54 -16.41
CA PRO A 33 2.43 43.11 -16.59
C PRO A 33 2.09 42.38 -15.29
N LYS A 34 0.89 41.79 -15.25
CA LYS A 34 0.35 41.01 -14.15
C LYS A 34 1.43 40.03 -13.67
N PRO A 35 1.88 40.08 -12.40
CA PRO A 35 3.02 39.28 -11.96
C PRO A 35 2.82 37.82 -12.31
N GLU A 36 3.74 37.24 -13.08
CA GLU A 36 3.69 35.80 -13.36
C GLU A 36 3.69 35.06 -12.02
N PRO A 37 2.77 34.11 -11.80
CA PRO A 37 2.79 33.32 -10.57
C PRO A 37 4.15 32.64 -10.49
N PRO A 38 4.87 32.76 -9.36
CA PRO A 38 6.28 32.37 -9.29
C PRO A 38 6.43 30.92 -9.74
N LYS A 39 7.28 30.71 -10.75
CA LYS A 39 7.53 29.40 -11.37
C LYS A 39 7.63 28.35 -10.26
N PRO A 40 6.77 27.31 -10.24
CA PRO A 40 6.76 26.34 -9.15
C PRO A 40 8.17 25.83 -8.93
N ALA A 41 8.70 26.01 -7.71
CA ALA A 41 10.08 25.68 -7.39
C ALA A 41 10.35 24.24 -7.81
N GLU A 42 11.29 24.05 -8.74
CA GLU A 42 11.46 22.78 -9.45
C GLU A 42 11.65 21.66 -8.43
N TYR A 43 10.70 20.72 -8.40
CA TYR A 43 10.61 19.75 -7.33
C TYR A 43 11.79 18.77 -7.45
N VAL A 44 12.83 18.97 -6.64
CA VAL A 44 14.01 18.09 -6.58
C VAL A 44 13.70 16.93 -5.63
N PRO A 45 13.55 15.67 -6.09
CA PRO A 45 13.22 14.57 -5.21
C PRO A 45 14.36 14.20 -4.26
N SER A 46 14.04 13.74 -3.05
CA SER A 46 15.06 13.34 -2.08
C SER A 46 15.68 11.98 -2.42
N GLN A 47 17.01 11.95 -2.48
CA GLN A 47 17.82 10.74 -2.67
C GLN A 47 18.89 10.65 -1.57
N TYR A 48 19.31 9.42 -1.25
CA TYR A 48 20.29 9.14 -0.20
C TYR A 48 21.59 8.61 -0.79
N LYS A 49 22.73 9.10 -0.27
CA LYS A 49 24.08 8.59 -0.62
C LYS A 49 24.26 7.09 -0.34
N THR A 50 23.51 6.57 0.62
CA THR A 50 23.50 5.15 0.99
C THR A 50 22.06 4.69 1.16
N LEU A 51 21.66 3.67 0.39
CA LEU A 51 20.39 2.98 0.54
C LEU A 51 20.51 1.82 1.54
N LYS A 52 19.38 1.41 2.12
CA LYS A 52 19.31 0.23 3.00
C LYS A 52 19.44 -1.07 2.21
N ASP A 53 19.78 -2.14 2.92
CA ASP A 53 19.68 -3.54 2.49
C ASP A 53 20.43 -3.90 1.20
N ASN A 54 21.48 -3.13 0.89
CA ASN A 54 22.35 -3.23 -0.30
C ASN A 54 21.65 -2.90 -1.64
N PHE A 55 20.55 -2.16 -1.61
CA PHE A 55 19.95 -1.59 -2.82
C PHE A 55 20.86 -0.52 -3.47
N LYS A 56 20.72 -0.34 -4.78
CA LYS A 56 21.42 0.67 -5.59
C LYS A 56 20.45 1.38 -6.52
N TYR A 57 20.71 2.64 -6.87
CA TYR A 57 19.88 3.38 -7.81
C TYR A 57 20.00 2.86 -9.25
N VAL A 58 18.86 2.57 -9.87
CA VAL A 58 18.78 2.28 -11.30
C VAL A 58 19.04 3.58 -12.08
N GLN A 59 19.98 3.54 -13.02
CA GLN A 59 20.48 4.74 -13.71
C GLN A 59 19.47 5.35 -14.70
N ASP A 60 18.70 4.50 -15.38
CA ASP A 60 17.54 4.92 -16.16
C ASP A 60 16.30 4.12 -15.68
N PRO A 61 15.55 4.66 -14.70
CA PRO A 61 14.42 3.95 -14.13
C PRO A 61 13.25 3.82 -15.11
N LEU A 62 13.13 4.71 -16.11
CA LEU A 62 12.03 4.67 -17.07
C LEU A 62 12.27 3.57 -18.11
N THR A 63 13.50 3.47 -18.60
CA THR A 63 13.90 2.39 -19.51
C THR A 63 13.83 1.03 -18.82
N GLU A 64 14.22 0.91 -17.55
CA GLU A 64 14.14 -0.36 -16.81
C GLU A 64 12.68 -0.85 -16.66
N VAL A 65 11.73 0.01 -16.26
CA VAL A 65 10.31 -0.41 -16.11
C VAL A 65 9.58 -0.57 -17.44
N LYS A 66 10.00 0.11 -18.51
CA LYS A 66 9.47 -0.16 -19.86
C LYS A 66 9.89 -1.53 -20.39
N ASN A 67 11.12 -1.95 -20.09
CA ASN A 67 11.70 -3.18 -20.62
C ASN A 67 11.45 -4.41 -19.73
N ASN A 68 11.14 -4.21 -18.44
CA ASN A 68 10.96 -5.29 -17.48
C ASN A 68 9.64 -5.13 -16.71
N ASN A 69 8.80 -6.16 -16.76
CA ASN A 69 7.65 -6.26 -15.85
C ASN A 69 8.13 -6.36 -14.40
N LEU A 70 7.53 -5.56 -13.51
CA LEU A 70 7.77 -5.63 -12.06
C LEU A 70 6.69 -6.50 -11.42
N TYR A 71 7.08 -7.62 -10.81
CA TYR A 71 6.16 -8.62 -10.28
C TYR A 71 5.97 -8.50 -8.76
N ASP A 72 4.72 -8.52 -8.33
CA ASP A 72 4.29 -8.42 -6.94
C ASP A 72 3.59 -9.73 -6.51
N LEU A 73 3.56 -10.03 -5.20
CA LEU A 73 3.06 -11.31 -4.66
C LEU A 73 1.99 -11.11 -3.58
N SER A 74 1.01 -12.03 -3.53
CA SER A 74 -0.03 -12.08 -2.50
C SER A 74 -0.25 -13.51 -1.98
N TYR A 75 -0.88 -13.62 -0.81
CA TYR A 75 -0.97 -14.84 -0.02
C TYR A 75 -2.36 -15.06 0.59
N TRP A 76 -2.70 -16.33 0.86
CA TRP A 76 -3.92 -16.68 1.60
C TRP A 76 -3.78 -16.32 3.08
N VAL A 77 -4.78 -15.63 3.65
CA VAL A 77 -4.66 -15.05 5.01
C VAL A 77 -5.06 -16.01 6.14
N ASP A 78 -5.80 -17.07 5.82
CA ASP A 78 -6.24 -18.11 6.77
C ASP A 78 -5.28 -19.33 6.79
N GLU A 79 -4.16 -19.29 6.05
CA GLU A 79 -3.20 -20.40 5.94
C GLU A 79 -1.97 -20.18 6.83
N ASN A 80 -1.41 -21.27 7.38
CA ASN A 80 -0.26 -21.24 8.28
C ASN A 80 0.48 -22.58 8.22
N PRO A 81 1.72 -22.65 7.67
CA PRO A 81 2.54 -21.55 7.17
C PRO A 81 1.97 -20.88 5.91
N LEU A 82 2.57 -19.74 5.54
CA LEU A 82 2.12 -18.84 4.48
C LEU A 82 2.02 -19.52 3.11
N GLU A 83 0.84 -19.57 2.50
CA GLU A 83 0.65 -20.07 1.13
C GLU A 83 0.48 -18.92 0.12
N LEU A 84 1.25 -18.94 -0.97
CA LEU A 84 1.09 -18.00 -2.09
C LEU A 84 -0.19 -18.29 -2.87
N SER A 85 -0.90 -17.23 -3.24
CA SER A 85 -2.24 -17.29 -3.84
C SER A 85 -2.36 -16.59 -5.19
N SER A 86 -1.56 -15.54 -5.40
CA SER A 86 -1.52 -14.75 -6.63
C SER A 86 -0.17 -14.08 -6.82
N TYR A 87 0.11 -13.75 -8.07
CA TYR A 87 1.03 -12.68 -8.43
C TYR A 87 0.28 -11.61 -9.21
N SER A 88 0.83 -10.41 -9.24
CA SER A 88 0.49 -9.41 -10.23
C SER A 88 1.76 -8.89 -10.89
N TYR A 89 1.65 -8.14 -11.97
CA TYR A 89 2.78 -7.36 -12.49
C TYR A 89 2.36 -6.04 -13.09
N LEU A 90 3.22 -5.03 -12.90
CA LEU A 90 3.19 -3.77 -13.62
C LEU A 90 3.86 -3.96 -15.00
N TYR A 91 3.21 -3.50 -16.07
CA TYR A 91 3.76 -3.50 -17.44
C TYR A 91 3.46 -2.17 -18.16
N SER A 92 4.32 -1.80 -19.11
CA SER A 92 4.07 -0.70 -20.04
C SER A 92 3.06 -1.18 -21.10
N LYS A 93 1.84 -0.63 -21.12
CA LYS A 93 0.86 -0.89 -22.18
C LYS A 93 1.23 -0.13 -23.46
N ASP A 94 1.72 1.10 -23.29
CA ASP A 94 2.21 1.95 -24.36
C ASP A 94 3.37 2.82 -23.83
N ASP A 95 3.79 3.82 -24.60
CA ASP A 95 4.93 4.69 -24.28
C ASP A 95 4.75 5.56 -23.01
N LYS A 96 3.54 5.66 -22.47
CA LYS A 96 3.19 6.48 -21.31
C LYS A 96 2.30 5.76 -20.31
N THR A 97 1.37 4.92 -20.76
CA THR A 97 0.43 4.20 -19.89
C THR A 97 1.03 2.89 -19.40
N PHE A 98 1.01 2.71 -18.08
CA PHE A 98 1.31 1.47 -17.38
C PHE A 98 0.04 0.90 -16.76
N LYS A 99 0.00 -0.43 -16.66
CA LYS A 99 -1.11 -1.19 -16.09
C LYS A 99 -0.61 -2.28 -15.18
N THR A 100 -1.43 -2.67 -14.22
CA THR A 100 -1.25 -3.90 -13.45
C THR A 100 -2.11 -5.01 -14.05
N GLN A 101 -1.54 -6.21 -14.19
CA GLN A 101 -2.29 -7.43 -14.51
C GLN A 101 -2.22 -8.37 -13.30
N GLU A 102 -3.35 -8.94 -12.87
CA GLU A 102 -3.43 -9.83 -11.70
C GLU A 102 -3.84 -11.26 -12.06
N TYR A 103 -3.17 -12.24 -11.46
CA TYR A 103 -3.40 -13.67 -11.66
C TYR A 103 -3.47 -14.41 -10.32
N SER A 104 -4.64 -15.00 -10.04
CA SER A 104 -4.83 -15.87 -8.88
C SER A 104 -4.79 -17.34 -9.26
N THR A 105 -4.61 -18.20 -8.26
CA THR A 105 -4.95 -19.62 -8.33
C THR A 105 -5.95 -19.96 -7.22
N ASN A 106 -6.61 -21.12 -7.30
CA ASN A 106 -7.36 -21.65 -6.15
C ASN A 106 -6.46 -22.56 -5.30
N LYS A 107 -6.84 -22.83 -4.04
CA LYS A 107 -6.03 -23.65 -3.12
C LYS A 107 -5.64 -25.02 -3.69
N TYR A 108 -6.51 -25.63 -4.49
CA TYR A 108 -6.34 -26.97 -5.05
C TYR A 108 -5.62 -26.98 -6.41
N SER A 109 -4.98 -25.88 -6.81
CA SER A 109 -4.35 -25.70 -8.11
C SER A 109 -2.98 -25.04 -8.02
N SER A 110 -2.13 -25.34 -9.01
CA SER A 110 -0.92 -24.59 -9.34
C SER A 110 -1.09 -23.71 -10.60
N GLN A 111 -2.21 -23.88 -11.33
CA GLN A 111 -2.53 -23.16 -12.55
C GLN A 111 -3.03 -21.75 -12.23
N TRP A 112 -2.53 -20.77 -12.98
CA TRP A 112 -2.93 -19.38 -12.89
C TRP A 112 -4.16 -19.09 -13.74
N ARG A 113 -5.00 -18.17 -13.28
CA ARG A 113 -6.08 -17.57 -14.06
C ARG A 113 -6.14 -16.07 -13.74
N GLU A 114 -6.38 -15.28 -14.77
CA GLU A 114 -6.63 -13.84 -14.65
C GLU A 114 -7.74 -13.57 -13.61
N ASP A 115 -7.46 -12.67 -12.68
CA ASP A 115 -8.34 -12.37 -11.54
C ASP A 115 -8.27 -10.87 -11.20
N PRO A 116 -8.86 -9.99 -12.04
CA PRO A 116 -8.62 -8.55 -11.96
C PRO A 116 -9.21 -7.94 -10.69
N ARG A 117 -8.44 -7.08 -10.01
CA ARG A 117 -8.82 -6.49 -8.73
C ARG A 117 -8.77 -4.97 -8.79
N SER A 118 -9.71 -4.35 -8.09
CA SER A 118 -9.69 -2.91 -7.86
C SER A 118 -9.21 -2.56 -6.45
N ALA A 119 -8.48 -1.46 -6.34
CA ALA A 119 -8.25 -0.76 -5.08
C ALA A 119 -9.35 0.29 -4.88
N LEU A 120 -9.67 0.59 -3.60
CA LEU A 120 -10.64 1.61 -3.21
C LEU A 120 -9.89 2.77 -2.54
N VAL A 121 -9.89 3.92 -3.19
CA VAL A 121 -8.99 5.04 -2.88
C VAL A 121 -9.73 6.37 -2.89
N PHE A 122 -9.29 7.34 -2.09
CA PHE A 122 -9.88 8.68 -2.11
C PHE A 122 -9.20 9.54 -3.20
N ASN A 123 -9.92 9.82 -4.27
CA ASN A 123 -9.42 10.70 -5.33
C ASN A 123 -9.54 12.16 -4.86
N ILE A 124 -8.40 12.79 -4.59
CA ILE A 124 -8.31 14.15 -4.04
C ILE A 124 -8.90 15.21 -4.97
N ALA A 125 -8.72 15.06 -6.29
CA ALA A 125 -9.26 16.01 -7.27
C ALA A 125 -10.78 15.91 -7.40
N GLN A 126 -11.33 14.69 -7.28
CA GLN A 126 -12.78 14.45 -7.33
C GLN A 126 -13.46 14.52 -5.94
N ASN A 127 -12.67 14.69 -4.86
CA ASN A 127 -13.08 14.74 -3.46
C ASN A 127 -14.03 13.58 -3.03
N LYS A 128 -13.76 12.35 -3.51
CA LYS A 128 -14.60 11.17 -3.22
C LYS A 128 -13.80 9.87 -3.28
N TRP A 129 -14.37 8.81 -2.71
CA TRP A 129 -13.90 7.43 -2.93
C TRP A 129 -14.15 6.99 -4.38
N VAL A 130 -13.18 6.30 -4.98
CA VAL A 130 -13.26 5.70 -6.32
C VAL A 130 -12.68 4.28 -6.33
N GLU A 131 -13.20 3.44 -7.22
CA GLU A 131 -12.59 2.17 -7.60
C GLU A 131 -11.53 2.45 -8.68
N THR A 132 -10.30 1.98 -8.47
CA THR A 132 -9.21 2.09 -9.45
C THR A 132 -8.60 0.72 -9.77
N GLN A 133 -8.16 0.53 -11.02
CA GLN A 133 -7.55 -0.73 -11.52
C GLN A 133 -6.01 -0.69 -11.48
N GLY A 134 -5.42 0.34 -10.87
CA GLY A 134 -3.96 0.52 -10.84
C GLY A 134 -3.37 1.22 -12.07
N ASP A 135 -4.17 1.53 -13.08
CA ASP A 135 -3.79 2.33 -14.24
C ASP A 135 -3.01 3.59 -13.84
N MET A 136 -1.88 3.83 -14.51
CA MET A 136 -1.04 5.00 -14.24
C MET A 136 -0.31 5.46 -15.50
N THR A 137 -0.15 6.77 -15.65
CA THR A 137 0.69 7.37 -16.69
C THR A 137 2.05 7.70 -16.08
N VAL A 138 3.13 7.14 -16.64
CA VAL A 138 4.51 7.31 -16.17
C VAL A 138 5.31 8.10 -17.18
N SER A 139 6.13 9.04 -16.73
CA SER A 139 7.11 9.73 -17.56
C SER A 139 8.41 10.01 -16.81
N GLN A 140 9.41 10.52 -17.55
CA GLN A 140 10.67 10.99 -16.98
C GLN A 140 10.39 12.16 -16.02
N GLY A 141 10.65 11.94 -14.73
CA GLY A 141 10.60 12.97 -13.70
C GLY A 141 11.90 13.79 -13.61
N PRO A 142 11.94 14.79 -12.71
CA PRO A 142 13.14 15.59 -12.42
C PRO A 142 14.30 14.73 -11.90
N VAL A 143 15.50 15.31 -11.93
CA VAL A 143 16.70 14.74 -11.30
C VAL A 143 16.67 15.03 -9.79
N GLY A 144 16.95 14.02 -8.97
CA GLY A 144 16.98 14.15 -7.51
C GLY A 144 18.34 14.58 -6.95
N THR A 145 18.42 14.67 -5.62
CA THR A 145 19.56 15.28 -4.91
C THR A 145 20.91 14.58 -5.11
N GLU A 146 20.93 13.32 -5.57
CA GLU A 146 22.16 12.56 -5.84
C GLU A 146 22.39 12.36 -7.36
N GLY A 147 21.78 13.20 -8.20
CA GLY A 147 21.97 13.19 -9.66
C GLY A 147 21.21 12.10 -10.40
N ILE A 148 20.43 11.26 -9.71
CA ILE A 148 19.66 10.18 -10.33
C ILE A 148 18.31 10.70 -10.83
N LYS A 149 17.95 10.29 -12.05
CA LYS A 149 16.63 10.51 -12.67
C LYS A 149 15.51 9.90 -11.82
N THR A 150 14.35 10.56 -11.76
CA THR A 150 13.13 9.97 -11.17
C THR A 150 12.07 9.64 -12.22
N LEU A 151 11.03 8.91 -11.80
CA LEU A 151 9.76 8.77 -12.50
C LEU A 151 8.76 9.78 -11.92
N TYR A 152 7.93 10.32 -12.80
CA TYR A 152 6.75 11.13 -12.46
C TYR A 152 5.51 10.32 -12.86
N ILE A 153 4.55 10.16 -11.93
CA ILE A 153 3.41 9.24 -12.14
C ILE A 153 2.03 9.90 -11.88
N GLN A 154 1.07 9.65 -12.78
CA GLN A 154 -0.28 10.25 -12.83
C GLN A 154 -1.45 9.24 -12.89
N SER A 155 -2.55 9.48 -12.14
CA SER A 155 -3.87 8.79 -12.12
C SER A 155 -4.72 9.23 -10.89
N ASP A 156 -5.23 8.36 -10.00
CA ASP A 156 -6.27 8.70 -8.98
C ASP A 156 -5.92 9.34 -7.59
N THR A 157 -4.85 8.96 -6.86
CA THR A 157 -4.63 9.22 -5.40
C THR A 157 -3.63 10.34 -4.97
N GLY A 158 -3.11 11.16 -5.88
CA GLY A 158 -2.04 12.16 -5.66
C GLY A 158 -0.73 11.89 -6.45
N ILE A 159 -0.06 12.95 -6.95
CA ILE A 159 1.20 12.87 -7.72
C ILE A 159 2.30 12.39 -6.79
N LYS A 160 3.06 11.40 -7.27
CA LYS A 160 4.20 10.85 -6.55
C LYS A 160 5.39 10.76 -7.51
N TYR A 161 6.56 11.13 -6.98
CA TYR A 161 7.84 11.00 -7.66
C TYR A 161 8.56 9.77 -7.10
N TYR A 162 9.24 9.03 -7.96
CA TYR A 162 9.87 7.77 -7.57
C TYR A 162 11.26 7.62 -8.15
N THR A 163 12.22 7.24 -7.31
CA THR A 163 13.51 6.74 -7.80
C THR A 163 13.52 5.22 -7.67
N LEU A 164 13.67 4.49 -8.78
CA LEU A 164 13.79 3.04 -8.74
C LEU A 164 15.15 2.63 -8.17
N THR A 165 15.14 1.65 -7.28
CA THR A 165 16.34 1.01 -6.76
C THR A 165 16.26 -0.50 -6.99
N GLU A 166 17.41 -1.14 -7.20
CA GLU A 166 17.52 -2.58 -7.43
C GLU A 166 18.49 -3.25 -6.45
N LYS A 167 18.30 -4.55 -6.24
CA LYS A 167 19.16 -5.42 -5.44
C LYS A 167 19.25 -6.78 -6.12
N THR A 168 20.49 -7.23 -6.40
CA THR A 168 20.75 -8.61 -6.84
C THR A 168 20.40 -9.60 -5.73
N LEU A 169 19.64 -10.64 -6.08
CA LEU A 169 19.27 -11.73 -5.17
C LEU A 169 20.04 -13.03 -5.42
N GLU A 170 20.71 -13.16 -6.58
CA GLU A 170 21.52 -14.33 -6.98
C GLU A 170 22.38 -14.89 -5.82
N GLY A 171 22.16 -16.16 -5.48
CA GLY A 171 22.88 -16.85 -4.41
C GLY A 171 22.41 -16.57 -2.98
N LEU A 172 21.50 -15.62 -2.74
CA LEU A 172 20.80 -15.48 -1.46
C LEU A 172 19.75 -16.59 -1.30
N SER A 173 19.44 -16.96 -0.06
CA SER A 173 18.27 -17.82 0.19
C SER A 173 16.97 -17.06 -0.04
N LEU A 174 15.87 -17.75 -0.36
CA LEU A 174 14.57 -17.08 -0.60
C LEU A 174 14.15 -16.25 0.62
N ALA A 175 14.36 -16.79 1.83
CA ALA A 175 14.11 -16.10 3.10
C ALA A 175 14.92 -14.79 3.28
N GLN A 176 16.02 -14.58 2.54
CA GLN A 176 16.84 -13.36 2.58
C GLN A 176 16.49 -12.34 1.48
N GLY A 177 15.76 -12.74 0.44
CA GLY A 177 15.35 -11.85 -0.66
C GLY A 177 13.87 -11.45 -0.65
N ILE A 178 13.02 -12.14 0.11
CA ILE A 178 11.63 -11.73 0.37
C ILE A 178 11.63 -10.46 1.25
N ASN A 179 10.63 -9.60 1.07
CA ASN A 179 10.48 -8.39 1.88
C ASN A 179 10.19 -8.69 3.36
N GLN A 180 10.77 -7.89 4.25
CA GLN A 180 10.55 -8.04 5.70
C GLN A 180 9.07 -7.79 6.04
N GLY A 181 8.50 -8.66 6.88
CA GLY A 181 7.08 -8.58 7.28
C GLY A 181 6.08 -9.22 6.31
N PHE A 182 6.52 -9.78 5.16
CA PHE A 182 5.64 -10.51 4.25
C PHE A 182 4.84 -11.60 4.98
N GLY A 183 3.52 -11.65 4.76
CA GLY A 183 2.60 -12.52 5.48
C GLY A 183 2.01 -11.94 6.78
N ASN A 184 2.34 -10.70 7.16
CA ASN A 184 1.78 -9.98 8.33
C ASN A 184 1.78 -10.81 9.63
N GLY A 185 2.90 -11.50 9.89
CA GLY A 185 3.09 -12.36 11.08
C GLY A 185 2.75 -13.84 10.90
N ILE A 186 2.23 -14.24 9.73
CA ILE A 186 2.14 -15.67 9.35
C ILE A 186 3.55 -16.20 9.01
N PRO A 187 4.01 -17.33 9.57
CA PRO A 187 5.34 -17.88 9.31
C PRO A 187 5.54 -18.32 7.85
N LEU A 188 6.74 -18.07 7.30
CA LEU A 188 7.15 -18.60 6.00
C LEU A 188 7.32 -20.14 6.05
N PRO A 189 7.00 -20.89 4.98
CA PRO A 189 7.25 -22.34 4.93
C PRO A 189 8.75 -22.71 5.00
N GLU A 190 9.06 -23.85 5.61
CA GLU A 190 10.45 -24.30 5.83
C GLU A 190 11.27 -24.47 4.54
N SER A 191 10.60 -24.75 3.41
CA SER A 191 11.25 -24.83 2.08
C SER A 191 11.94 -23.53 1.69
N VAL A 192 11.39 -22.37 2.10
CA VAL A 192 11.89 -21.03 1.75
C VAL A 192 13.26 -20.74 2.38
N LYS A 193 13.60 -21.37 3.51
CA LYS A 193 14.92 -21.19 4.16
C LYS A 193 16.05 -21.95 3.45
N ASN A 194 15.72 -23.04 2.76
CA ASN A 194 16.66 -24.00 2.18
C ASN A 194 16.72 -23.94 0.65
N GLN A 195 16.11 -22.91 0.05
CA GLN A 195 16.05 -22.66 -1.38
C GLN A 195 16.71 -21.32 -1.69
N TYR A 196 17.28 -21.19 -2.89
CA TYR A 196 18.12 -20.06 -3.29
C TYR A 196 17.67 -19.45 -4.61
N PHE A 197 17.90 -18.16 -4.77
CA PHE A 197 17.69 -17.43 -6.02
C PHE A 197 18.74 -17.77 -7.08
N THR A 198 18.30 -17.84 -8.32
CA THR A 198 19.12 -18.15 -9.51
C THR A 198 19.80 -16.90 -10.08
N LYS A 199 20.62 -17.13 -11.11
CA LYS A 199 21.42 -16.10 -11.75
C LYS A 199 20.57 -15.00 -12.38
N GLY A 200 20.90 -13.75 -12.07
CA GLY A 200 20.15 -12.58 -12.55
C GLY A 200 18.82 -12.30 -11.84
N ALA A 201 18.49 -13.01 -10.75
CA ALA A 201 17.35 -12.65 -9.90
C ALA A 201 17.56 -11.25 -9.27
N LYS A 202 16.53 -10.39 -9.35
CA LYS A 202 16.52 -9.04 -8.75
C LYS A 202 15.27 -8.80 -7.91
N ALA A 203 15.42 -8.07 -6.81
CA ALA A 203 14.36 -7.28 -6.18
C ALA A 203 14.51 -5.81 -6.56
N TYR A 204 13.39 -5.08 -6.55
CA TYR A 204 13.31 -3.65 -6.74
C TYR A 204 12.56 -2.99 -5.58
N ALA A 205 12.99 -1.80 -5.19
CA ALA A 205 12.33 -0.97 -4.18
C ALA A 205 12.27 0.48 -4.64
N TRP A 206 11.20 1.18 -4.26
CA TRP A 206 10.98 2.57 -4.62
C TRP A 206 11.47 3.53 -3.54
N VAL A 207 12.28 4.53 -3.89
CA VAL A 207 12.41 5.72 -3.04
C VAL A 207 11.27 6.68 -3.39
N GLN A 208 10.38 6.90 -2.42
CA GLN A 208 9.08 7.54 -2.58
C GLN A 208 9.11 9.01 -2.14
N ASP A 209 8.76 9.90 -3.06
CA ASP A 209 8.54 11.33 -2.84
C ASP A 209 7.04 11.62 -3.09
N ILE A 210 6.26 11.50 -2.02
CA ILE A 210 4.80 11.61 -2.01
C ILE A 210 4.40 13.05 -1.72
N THR A 211 3.83 13.76 -2.70
CA THR A 211 3.53 15.20 -2.57
C THR A 211 2.16 15.52 -1.95
N GLN A 212 1.28 14.53 -1.88
CA GLN A 212 -0.09 14.65 -1.35
C GLN A 212 -0.44 13.45 -0.48
N PRO A 213 -1.31 13.59 0.54
CA PRO A 213 -1.73 12.45 1.34
C PRO A 213 -2.41 11.39 0.47
N ASN A 214 -2.26 10.13 0.82
CA ASN A 214 -2.96 9.02 0.19
C ASN A 214 -3.91 8.37 1.20
N TYR A 215 -5.12 8.04 0.77
CA TYR A 215 -6.12 7.36 1.60
C TYR A 215 -6.68 6.17 0.82
N SER A 216 -6.60 4.98 1.40
CA SER A 216 -7.17 3.75 0.84
C SER A 216 -7.93 2.96 1.90
N ILE A 217 -8.99 2.27 1.47
CA ILE A 217 -9.75 1.35 2.34
C ILE A 217 -9.25 -0.06 2.10
N ASN A 218 -8.92 -0.76 3.18
CA ASN A 218 -8.39 -2.11 3.08
C ASN A 218 -9.53 -3.08 2.83
N ARG A 219 -9.33 -3.94 1.83
CA ARG A 219 -10.31 -4.94 1.41
C ARG A 219 -9.64 -6.29 1.24
N THR A 220 -10.37 -7.29 1.68
CA THR A 220 -10.12 -8.67 1.33
C THR A 220 -10.76 -8.97 -0.03
N HIS A 221 -10.00 -9.54 -0.97
CA HIS A 221 -10.52 -10.03 -2.24
C HIS A 221 -10.98 -11.49 -2.12
N MET A 222 -12.15 -11.81 -2.67
CA MET A 222 -12.59 -13.19 -2.88
C MET A 222 -12.19 -13.63 -4.29
N VAL A 223 -11.18 -14.51 -4.37
CA VAL A 223 -10.59 -15.00 -5.63
C VAL A 223 -11.64 -15.50 -6.62
N PHE A 224 -11.51 -15.05 -7.87
CA PHE A 224 -12.42 -15.30 -8.99
C PHE A 224 -13.83 -14.75 -8.78
N SER A 225 -13.94 -13.59 -8.14
CA SER A 225 -15.18 -12.83 -7.93
C SER A 225 -14.90 -11.33 -7.90
N SER A 226 -15.88 -10.52 -8.30
CA SER A 226 -15.85 -9.06 -8.07
C SER A 226 -16.05 -8.66 -6.59
N THR A 227 -16.19 -9.64 -5.68
CA THR A 227 -16.47 -9.42 -4.26
C THR A 227 -15.23 -8.99 -3.48
N ASN A 228 -15.03 -7.67 -3.37
CA ASN A 228 -14.04 -7.06 -2.48
C ASN A 228 -14.71 -6.63 -1.16
N THR A 229 -14.39 -7.28 -0.05
CA THR A 229 -15.00 -7.05 1.26
C THR A 229 -14.12 -6.14 2.11
N PRO A 230 -14.55 -4.92 2.48
CA PRO A 230 -13.79 -4.06 3.40
C PRO A 230 -13.80 -4.62 4.82
N HIS A 231 -12.74 -4.36 5.59
CA HIS A 231 -12.64 -4.79 6.98
C HIS A 231 -13.43 -3.84 7.90
N PRO A 232 -14.50 -4.26 8.58
CA PRO A 232 -15.30 -3.37 9.40
C PRO A 232 -14.72 -3.19 10.81
N ILE A 233 -15.07 -2.09 11.47
CA ILE A 233 -14.78 -1.86 12.89
C ILE A 233 -15.94 -2.40 13.73
N TYR A 234 -15.63 -3.20 14.75
CA TYR A 234 -16.59 -3.98 15.54
C TYR A 234 -16.96 -3.32 16.86
N THR A 235 -18.22 -3.43 17.28
CA THR A 235 -18.78 -2.79 18.49
C THR A 235 -19.15 -3.76 19.61
N CYS A 236 -18.90 -5.06 19.46
CA CYS A 236 -19.13 -6.03 20.53
C CYS A 236 -18.20 -5.81 21.72
N ASN A 237 -18.69 -5.99 22.96
CA ASN A 237 -17.88 -5.80 24.17
C ASN A 237 -16.62 -6.69 24.24
N THR A 238 -16.69 -7.88 23.63
CA THR A 238 -15.62 -8.89 23.60
C THR A 238 -15.10 -9.07 22.19
N VAL A 239 -13.77 -9.12 22.02
CA VAL A 239 -13.11 -9.47 20.75
C VAL A 239 -13.40 -10.94 20.45
N SER A 240 -14.04 -11.23 19.32
CA SER A 240 -14.42 -12.60 18.94
C SER A 240 -14.74 -12.70 17.46
N SER A 241 -14.42 -13.86 16.85
CA SER A 241 -14.85 -14.25 15.50
C SER A 241 -16.36 -14.40 15.35
N TYR A 242 -17.12 -14.40 16.45
CA TYR A 242 -18.58 -14.39 16.44
C TYR A 242 -19.20 -12.98 16.49
N CYS A 243 -18.40 -11.92 16.57
CA CYS A 243 -18.93 -10.56 16.51
C CYS A 243 -19.38 -10.22 15.08
N SER A 244 -20.65 -9.82 14.94
CA SER A 244 -21.23 -9.33 13.68
C SER A 244 -21.67 -7.86 13.75
N THR A 245 -21.70 -7.26 14.95
CA THR A 245 -22.11 -5.86 15.14
C THR A 245 -20.94 -4.92 14.83
N THR A 246 -21.16 -4.00 13.89
CA THR A 246 -20.17 -3.03 13.43
C THR A 246 -20.51 -1.61 13.90
N ALA A 247 -19.59 -0.66 13.75
CA ALA A 247 -19.85 0.75 14.00
C ALA A 247 -20.38 1.41 12.71
N PRO A 248 -21.54 2.10 12.72
CA PRO A 248 -22.04 2.81 11.55
C PRO A 248 -21.33 4.15 11.30
N THR A 249 -20.92 4.84 12.36
CA THR A 249 -20.20 6.13 12.31
C THR A 249 -19.09 6.17 13.36
N PHE A 250 -18.17 7.11 13.25
CA PHE A 250 -17.10 7.32 14.23
C PHE A 250 -17.61 7.66 15.62
N GLU A 251 -18.69 8.43 15.72
CA GLU A 251 -19.32 8.77 17.00
C GLU A 251 -19.78 7.48 17.70
N LYS A 252 -20.40 6.55 16.97
CA LYS A 252 -20.79 5.25 17.54
C LYS A 252 -19.59 4.33 17.78
N ALA A 253 -18.53 4.40 16.98
CA ALA A 253 -17.29 3.67 17.22
C ALA A 253 -16.62 4.09 18.55
N ILE A 254 -16.55 5.40 18.79
CA ILE A 254 -15.99 6.00 20.01
C ILE A 254 -16.86 5.65 21.22
N GLU A 255 -18.18 5.92 21.15
CA GLU A 255 -19.15 5.62 22.22
C GLU A 255 -19.10 4.15 22.65
N SER A 256 -19.01 3.23 21.67
CA SER A 256 -19.06 1.78 21.91
C SER A 256 -17.70 1.16 22.26
N LYS A 257 -16.63 1.96 22.39
CA LYS A 257 -15.25 1.49 22.58
C LYS A 257 -14.87 0.39 21.58
N ALA A 258 -15.13 0.70 20.31
CA ALA A 258 -15.06 -0.22 19.19
C ALA A 258 -13.61 -0.66 18.88
N TRP A 259 -13.47 -1.79 18.20
CA TRP A 259 -12.18 -2.43 17.96
C TRP A 259 -12.02 -2.96 16.54
N TYR A 260 -10.76 -3.07 16.13
CA TYR A 260 -10.30 -3.80 14.96
C TYR A 260 -9.37 -4.93 15.40
N GLN A 261 -9.58 -6.13 14.87
CA GLN A 261 -8.63 -7.23 14.98
C GLN A 261 -7.98 -7.41 13.61
N ASN A 262 -6.65 -7.48 13.56
CA ASN A 262 -5.93 -7.66 12.31
C ASN A 262 -6.20 -9.03 11.67
N THR A 263 -5.90 -9.19 10.37
CA THR A 263 -6.24 -10.41 9.64
C THR A 263 -5.53 -11.66 10.18
N GLY A 264 -4.30 -11.52 10.69
CA GLY A 264 -3.57 -12.59 11.38
C GLY A 264 -4.12 -12.97 12.76
N ARG A 265 -5.13 -12.23 13.24
CA ARG A 265 -5.88 -12.40 14.50
C ARG A 265 -5.04 -12.33 15.78
N ASN A 266 -3.77 -11.95 15.66
CA ASN A 266 -2.80 -11.80 16.74
C ASN A 266 -2.71 -10.36 17.28
N GLY A 267 -3.26 -9.36 16.58
CA GLY A 267 -3.29 -7.96 17.00
C GLY A 267 -4.73 -7.41 17.12
N VAL A 268 -5.00 -6.63 18.17
CA VAL A 268 -6.21 -5.82 18.34
C VAL A 268 -5.85 -4.36 18.62
N ILE A 269 -6.56 -3.41 17.99
CA ILE A 269 -6.67 -2.01 18.44
C ILE A 269 -8.08 -1.79 18.95
N ARG A 270 -8.24 -1.19 20.13
CA ARG A 270 -9.54 -0.84 20.72
C ARG A 270 -9.58 0.62 21.14
N LEU A 271 -10.62 1.36 20.73
CA LEU A 271 -10.85 2.73 21.21
C LEU A 271 -11.24 2.73 22.69
N ASN A 272 -10.77 3.74 23.41
CA ASN A 272 -11.11 4.00 24.80
C ASN A 272 -11.41 5.51 24.99
N ASP A 273 -11.65 5.91 26.23
CA ASP A 273 -12.00 7.30 26.56
C ASP A 273 -10.81 8.26 26.31
N LYS A 274 -11.10 9.58 26.28
CA LYS A 274 -10.08 10.65 26.30
C LYS A 274 -9.05 10.55 25.14
N GLN A 275 -9.49 10.16 23.94
CA GLN A 275 -8.64 10.05 22.74
C GLN A 275 -7.48 9.03 22.88
N VAL A 276 -7.66 8.01 23.71
CA VAL A 276 -6.70 6.91 23.92
C VAL A 276 -7.23 5.62 23.30
N ALA A 277 -6.37 4.86 22.63
CA ALA A 277 -6.67 3.50 22.20
C ALA A 277 -5.66 2.50 22.80
N ASP A 278 -6.17 1.32 23.15
CA ASP A 278 -5.39 0.21 23.67
C ASP A 278 -5.03 -0.74 22.53
N VAL A 279 -3.76 -1.12 22.44
CA VAL A 279 -3.23 -2.04 21.42
C VAL A 279 -2.70 -3.29 22.12
N ALA A 280 -3.26 -4.46 21.80
CA ALA A 280 -2.83 -5.75 22.32
C ALA A 280 -2.30 -6.60 21.16
N VAL A 281 -1.07 -7.11 21.27
CA VAL A 281 -0.41 -7.93 20.24
C VAL A 281 0.17 -9.17 20.88
N PHE A 282 -0.21 -10.36 20.39
CA PHE A 282 0.41 -11.61 20.78
C PHE A 282 1.72 -11.82 20.02
N ASP A 283 2.83 -11.61 20.70
CA ASP A 283 4.17 -11.96 20.22
C ASP A 283 4.38 -13.47 20.35
N LYS A 284 4.56 -14.12 19.19
CA LYS A 284 4.72 -15.57 19.07
C LYS A 284 6.13 -16.04 19.45
N GLU A 285 7.16 -15.21 19.28
CA GLU A 285 8.55 -15.57 19.60
C GLU A 285 8.79 -15.49 21.11
N GLN A 286 8.21 -14.46 21.75
CA GLN A 286 8.25 -14.25 23.20
C GLN A 286 7.08 -14.92 23.94
N ASN A 287 6.17 -15.60 23.20
CA ASN A 287 4.98 -16.31 23.69
C ASN A 287 4.14 -15.51 24.71
N LYS A 288 3.87 -14.23 24.42
CA LYS A 288 3.22 -13.30 25.36
C LYS A 288 2.44 -12.19 24.65
N THR A 289 1.42 -11.66 25.33
CA THR A 289 0.73 -10.44 24.87
C THR A 289 1.51 -9.21 25.27
N LEU A 290 2.04 -8.50 24.28
CA LEU A 290 2.53 -7.12 24.40
C LEU A 290 1.32 -6.17 24.39
N ASN A 291 1.33 -5.17 25.27
CA ASN A 291 0.25 -4.20 25.40
C ASN A 291 0.83 -2.79 25.33
N TYR A 292 0.19 -1.92 24.55
CA TYR A 292 0.59 -0.53 24.34
C TYR A 292 -0.61 0.40 24.44
N THR A 293 -0.37 1.63 24.85
CA THR A 293 -1.37 2.70 24.88
C THR A 293 -0.98 3.76 23.86
N ILE A 294 -1.87 4.04 22.91
CA ILE A 294 -1.67 5.00 21.82
C ILE A 294 -2.74 6.09 21.87
N LYS A 295 -2.59 7.14 21.06
CA LYS A 295 -3.63 8.16 20.87
C LYS A 295 -4.39 7.91 19.57
N TYR A 296 -5.62 8.39 19.51
CA TYR A 296 -6.39 8.52 18.27
C TYR A 296 -6.99 9.92 18.15
N GLU A 297 -7.05 10.43 16.92
CA GLU A 297 -7.66 11.72 16.61
C GLU A 297 -8.73 11.55 15.53
N LEU A 298 -9.93 12.11 15.75
CA LEU A 298 -11.00 12.15 14.74
C LEU A 298 -10.84 13.39 13.88
N ILE A 299 -10.33 13.20 12.67
CA ILE A 299 -10.14 14.25 11.67
C ILE A 299 -11.43 14.45 10.88
N ALA A 300 -11.95 15.68 10.89
CA ALA A 300 -13.11 16.06 10.10
C ALA A 300 -12.81 16.06 8.59
N ALA A 301 -13.81 15.76 7.77
CA ALA A 301 -13.69 15.87 6.31
C ALA A 301 -13.42 17.32 5.88
N LYS A 302 -12.62 17.48 4.83
CA LYS A 302 -12.36 18.75 4.15
C LYS A 302 -12.04 18.49 2.68
N GLN A 303 -11.94 19.53 1.85
CA GLN A 303 -11.52 19.37 0.46
C GLN A 303 -10.16 18.65 0.40
N GLY A 304 -10.12 17.51 -0.30
CA GLY A 304 -8.93 16.66 -0.44
C GLY A 304 -8.64 15.72 0.72
N ALA A 305 -9.53 15.57 1.72
CA ALA A 305 -9.36 14.58 2.79
C ALA A 305 -10.71 14.05 3.34
N PRO A 306 -10.92 12.72 3.41
CA PRO A 306 -12.12 12.14 4.01
C PRO A 306 -12.14 12.33 5.53
N LYS A 307 -13.32 12.19 6.16
CA LYS A 307 -13.44 12.04 7.61
C LYS A 307 -12.76 10.73 8.03
N HIS A 308 -11.83 10.77 8.97
CA HIS A 308 -11.06 9.59 9.39
C HIS A 308 -10.63 9.64 10.84
N ILE A 309 -10.41 8.47 11.46
CA ILE A 309 -9.63 8.37 12.69
C ILE A 309 -8.18 8.04 12.33
N LEU A 310 -7.25 8.85 12.81
CA LEU A 310 -5.81 8.63 12.70
C LEU A 310 -5.23 8.15 14.04
N PHE A 311 -4.36 7.15 14.01
CA PHE A 311 -3.71 6.58 15.19
C PHE A 311 -2.26 7.08 15.33
N THR A 312 -1.86 7.50 16.53
CA THR A 312 -0.51 7.98 16.80
C THR A 312 0.07 7.38 18.08
N ALA A 313 1.23 6.73 17.94
CA ALA A 313 2.04 6.26 19.05
C ALA A 313 3.19 7.25 19.34
N SER A 314 3.46 7.53 20.61
CA SER A 314 4.62 8.33 21.04
C SER A 314 5.87 7.46 21.23
N ASP A 315 5.71 6.32 21.90
CA ASP A 315 6.73 5.28 22.09
C ASP A 315 7.16 4.62 20.77
N THR A 316 8.41 4.16 20.72
CA THR A 316 9.02 3.48 19.58
C THR A 316 8.54 2.03 19.44
N ALA A 317 8.36 1.29 20.55
CA ALA A 317 7.90 -0.10 20.46
C ALA A 317 6.42 -0.18 19.99
N ALA A 318 5.58 0.74 20.45
CA ALA A 318 4.21 0.92 19.99
C ALA A 318 4.13 1.32 18.50
N LYS A 319 5.06 2.16 18.00
CA LYS A 319 5.15 2.48 16.55
C LYS A 319 5.48 1.25 15.72
N GLU A 320 6.48 0.45 16.13
CA GLU A 320 6.84 -0.74 15.38
C GLU A 320 5.74 -1.82 15.48
N ALA A 321 5.07 -1.96 16.63
CA ALA A 321 3.90 -2.84 16.75
C ALA A 321 2.74 -2.41 15.82
N LEU A 322 2.41 -1.11 15.73
CA LEU A 322 1.43 -0.60 14.77
C LEU A 322 1.85 -0.92 13.33
N LYS A 323 3.10 -0.65 12.98
CA LYS A 323 3.65 -0.89 11.64
C LYS A 323 3.65 -2.38 11.26
N THR A 324 4.08 -3.27 12.15
CA THR A 324 4.24 -4.71 11.87
C THR A 324 2.90 -5.46 11.85
N TYR A 325 1.92 -5.07 12.67
CA TYR A 325 0.70 -5.85 12.87
C TYR A 325 -0.57 -5.22 12.30
N PHE A 326 -0.60 -3.92 11.99
CA PHE A 326 -1.83 -3.21 11.63
C PHE A 326 -1.74 -2.29 10.40
N SER A 327 -0.59 -1.67 10.12
CA SER A 327 -0.36 -0.94 8.87
C SER A 327 -0.17 -1.87 7.67
N ALA A 328 -0.47 -1.39 6.45
CA ALA A 328 0.10 -1.99 5.24
C ALA A 328 1.39 -1.25 4.83
N ASN A 329 2.48 -2.01 4.73
CA ASN A 329 3.78 -1.57 4.21
C ASN A 329 4.28 -0.28 4.91
N ASP A 330 4.33 0.80 4.15
CA ASP A 330 4.93 2.09 4.49
C ASP A 330 3.91 3.14 4.97
N SER A 331 2.64 2.75 5.15
CA SER A 331 1.55 3.64 5.58
C SER A 331 1.24 3.55 7.09
N GLN A 332 0.36 4.42 7.56
CA GLN A 332 -0.23 4.37 8.90
C GLN A 332 -1.64 3.79 8.82
N ILE A 333 -2.03 2.94 9.79
CA ILE A 333 -3.44 2.53 9.92
C ILE A 333 -4.33 3.76 10.19
N ALA A 334 -5.44 3.84 9.47
CA ALA A 334 -6.51 4.81 9.67
C ALA A 334 -7.87 4.11 9.51
N TRP A 335 -8.91 4.66 10.13
CA TRP A 335 -10.29 4.18 9.95
C TRP A 335 -11.10 5.22 9.18
N PHE A 336 -12.02 4.78 8.32
CA PHE A 336 -12.80 5.59 7.38
C PHE A 336 -14.30 5.29 7.51
N GLU A 337 -15.17 6.31 7.40
CA GLU A 337 -16.59 6.10 7.15
C GLU A 337 -16.80 5.78 5.65
N TYR A 338 -17.49 4.68 5.34
CA TYR A 338 -17.62 4.19 3.97
C TYR A 338 -18.94 3.45 3.67
N GLY A 339 -19.36 3.57 2.40
CA GLY A 339 -20.38 2.73 1.76
C GLY A 339 -21.82 3.14 2.02
N GLU A 340 -22.72 2.72 1.13
CA GLU A 340 -24.17 3.00 1.16
C GLU A 340 -24.86 2.53 2.45
N LYS A 341 -24.26 1.54 3.13
CA LYS A 341 -24.77 0.99 4.40
C LYS A 341 -24.32 1.79 5.63
N ALA A 342 -23.53 2.84 5.46
CA ALA A 342 -22.88 3.64 6.49
C ALA A 342 -22.16 2.77 7.55
N GLN A 343 -20.89 2.45 7.30
CA GLN A 343 -20.06 1.69 8.23
C GLN A 343 -18.65 2.30 8.37
N VAL A 344 -18.08 2.19 9.56
CA VAL A 344 -16.66 2.47 9.78
C VAL A 344 -15.85 1.23 9.38
N VAL A 345 -14.83 1.44 8.56
CA VAL A 345 -13.93 0.42 8.02
C VAL A 345 -12.47 0.77 8.25
N GLU A 346 -11.62 -0.24 8.24
CA GLU A 346 -10.17 -0.09 8.34
C GLU A 346 -9.51 0.18 6.97
N GLY A 347 -8.39 0.87 6.99
CA GLY A 347 -7.67 1.33 5.81
C GLY A 347 -6.30 1.92 6.15
N ASN A 348 -5.66 2.49 5.13
CA ASN A 348 -4.35 3.11 5.23
C ASN A 348 -4.38 4.60 4.93
N TYR A 349 -3.49 5.32 5.61
CA TYR A 349 -3.13 6.70 5.37
C TYR A 349 -1.63 6.81 5.11
N SER A 350 -1.23 7.27 3.92
CA SER A 350 0.15 7.68 3.66
C SER A 350 0.26 9.19 3.82
N LEU A 351 1.08 9.64 4.76
CA LEU A 351 1.47 11.05 4.88
C LEU A 351 2.22 11.49 3.60
N PRO A 352 2.17 12.78 3.22
CA PRO A 352 3.17 13.37 2.35
C PRO A 352 4.56 13.14 2.95
N ILE A 353 5.47 12.54 2.19
CA ILE A 353 6.81 12.14 2.66
C ILE A 353 7.83 12.34 1.56
N LYS A 354 9.08 12.60 1.96
CA LYS A 354 10.18 12.88 1.05
C LYS A 354 11.34 11.92 1.31
N GLY A 355 11.71 11.13 0.31
CA GLY A 355 12.83 10.19 0.34
C GLY A 355 12.55 8.85 0.99
N LEU A 356 11.29 8.40 1.14
CA LEU A 356 11.03 7.13 1.83
C LEU A 356 11.48 5.94 0.99
N GLN A 357 12.54 5.21 1.38
CA GLN A 357 12.83 3.91 0.77
C GLN A 357 11.75 2.89 1.20
N SER A 358 11.00 2.40 0.22
CA SER A 358 9.95 1.39 0.32
C SER A 358 10.42 0.15 1.06
N THR A 359 9.61 -0.32 2.02
CA THR A 359 9.78 -1.66 2.62
C THR A 359 9.16 -2.77 1.78
N TYR A 360 8.27 -2.41 0.84
CA TYR A 360 7.74 -3.33 -0.15
C TYR A 360 8.70 -3.54 -1.33
N TYR A 361 8.84 -4.78 -1.80
CA TYR A 361 9.68 -5.15 -2.95
C TYR A 361 8.84 -5.74 -4.08
N SER A 362 9.10 -5.28 -5.30
CA SER A 362 8.73 -5.97 -6.54
C SER A 362 9.90 -6.80 -7.04
N TYR A 363 9.66 -7.80 -7.88
CA TYR A 363 10.66 -8.77 -8.35
C TYR A 363 10.77 -8.78 -9.88
N ASN A 364 11.93 -9.16 -10.43
CA ASN A 364 11.99 -9.48 -11.87
C ASN A 364 11.43 -10.88 -12.16
N LYS A 365 11.15 -11.19 -13.44
CA LYS A 365 10.60 -12.47 -13.89
C LYS A 365 11.39 -13.70 -13.40
N ILE A 366 12.70 -13.57 -13.22
CA ILE A 366 13.57 -14.62 -12.67
C ILE A 366 13.27 -14.82 -11.17
N ALA A 367 13.35 -13.76 -10.37
CA ALA A 367 13.14 -13.81 -8.93
C ALA A 367 11.72 -14.26 -8.54
N VAL A 368 10.67 -13.78 -9.22
CA VAL A 368 9.30 -14.24 -8.94
C VAL A 368 9.11 -15.73 -9.28
N ASN A 369 9.68 -16.21 -10.39
CA ASN A 369 9.60 -17.63 -10.76
C ASN A 369 10.40 -18.51 -9.79
N ASP A 370 11.55 -18.05 -9.30
CA ASP A 370 12.26 -18.71 -8.21
C ASP A 370 11.38 -18.84 -6.97
N ILE A 371 10.72 -17.76 -6.54
CA ILE A 371 9.81 -17.78 -5.38
C ILE A 371 8.65 -18.77 -5.62
N LEU A 372 7.90 -18.62 -6.73
CA LEU A 372 6.71 -19.43 -7.03
C LEU A 372 7.01 -20.93 -7.15
N THR A 373 8.09 -21.31 -7.83
CA THR A 373 8.41 -22.72 -8.12
C THR A 373 9.12 -23.45 -6.98
N LYS A 374 9.66 -22.72 -5.99
CA LYS A 374 10.38 -23.28 -4.83
C LYS A 374 9.63 -23.11 -3.51
N TRP A 375 8.49 -22.39 -3.50
CA TRP A 375 7.56 -22.33 -2.38
C TRP A 375 6.98 -23.70 -2.00
N SER A 376 6.28 -23.76 -0.86
CA SER A 376 5.46 -24.90 -0.47
C SER A 376 4.07 -24.41 -0.04
N PRO A 377 2.98 -24.77 -0.73
CA PRO A 377 2.93 -25.57 -1.96
C PRO A 377 3.56 -24.81 -3.15
N ARG A 378 4.18 -25.55 -4.07
CA ARG A 378 4.74 -24.99 -5.31
C ARG A 378 3.62 -24.51 -6.23
N LYS A 379 3.86 -23.41 -6.95
CA LYS A 379 2.99 -22.91 -8.02
C LYS A 379 3.72 -23.00 -9.37
N ASN A 380 2.98 -22.87 -10.46
CA ASN A 380 3.57 -22.76 -11.79
C ASN A 380 4.37 -21.45 -11.90
N PRO A 381 5.33 -21.33 -12.84
CA PRO A 381 5.86 -20.03 -13.26
C PRO A 381 4.74 -19.05 -13.64
N VAL A 382 5.05 -17.76 -13.65
CA VAL A 382 4.15 -16.73 -14.19
C VAL A 382 3.81 -17.02 -15.65
N LEU A 383 2.58 -16.67 -16.05
CA LEU A 383 2.19 -16.66 -17.47
C LEU A 383 2.97 -15.58 -18.24
N GLU A 384 3.06 -15.75 -19.56
CA GLU A 384 3.75 -14.85 -20.50
C GLU A 384 2.75 -14.00 -21.29
#